data_AF-A0A7S1JC23-F1
#
_entry.id   AF-A0A7S1JC23-F1
#
_cell.length_a   1.000
_cell.length_b   1.000
_cell.length_c   1.000
_cell.angle_alpha   90.00
_cell.angle_beta   90.00
_cell.angle_gamma   90.00
#
_symmetry.space_group_name_H-M   'P 1'
#
loop_
_entity.id
_entity.type
_entity.pdbx_description
1 polymer ?
#
loop_
_entity_poly.entity_id
_entity_poly.type
_entity_poly.pdbx_seq_one_letter_code
_entity_poly.pdbx_strand_id
1 'polypeptide(L)'
;APHPHLGLQDLSGNDIQRQDPGLSVLMAQATVHPKPASKESKDTFVANYEGGLFAFQDVQFKAAYGTVYHLRFTLAAMPNVTGTTSRAVTAQQCKRDEFYVPGDLKCRKCLEGAICNSSQHLLTQAGYWRIDNVTLNFLQCENAACLANQSAGGCAIGHQGLLCSQCEEGRSGDSCTVCGSKGWGWTTIVVLLVAYLLLISITAVLAMHTDANTRKALLNMTGKQLVSYLQILGITQSSFPIVVANVFQVGGSMTTFAFPVAGLQ
;
A
#
# COMPACT_ATOMS: atom_id res chain seq x y z
N ALA A 1 -21.45 -38.56 -11.99
CA ALA A 1 -21.07 -37.24 -12.51
C ALA A 1 -21.52 -37.15 -13.97
N PRO A 2 -21.99 -36.00 -14.48
CA PRO A 2 -22.29 -35.87 -15.90
C PRO A 2 -21.00 -36.01 -16.71
N HIS A 3 -21.04 -36.82 -17.77
CA HIS A 3 -19.96 -36.89 -18.74
C HIS A 3 -20.18 -35.80 -19.80
N PRO A 4 -19.23 -34.88 -20.03
CA PRO A 4 -19.35 -33.92 -21.13
C PRO A 4 -19.25 -34.67 -22.46
N HIS A 5 -20.30 -34.61 -23.27
CA HIS A 5 -20.29 -35.12 -24.64
C HIS A 5 -19.79 -34.03 -25.57
N LEU A 6 -18.70 -34.30 -26.29
CA LEU A 6 -18.21 -33.42 -27.35
C LEU A 6 -19.08 -33.64 -28.60
N GLY A 7 -20.02 -32.73 -28.86
CA GLY A 7 -20.76 -32.70 -30.12
C GLY A 7 -19.89 -32.12 -31.23
N LEU A 8 -19.92 -32.74 -32.40
CA LEU A 8 -19.39 -32.16 -33.65
C LEU A 8 -20.61 -31.84 -34.52
N GLN A 9 -20.69 -30.61 -35.02
CA GLN A 9 -21.74 -30.19 -35.95
C GLN A 9 -21.13 -29.68 -37.25
N ASP A 10 -21.83 -29.91 -38.35
CA ASP A 10 -21.49 -29.33 -39.65
C ASP A 10 -21.93 -27.85 -39.75
N LEU A 11 -21.64 -27.20 -40.88
CA LEU A 11 -22.05 -25.82 -41.14
C LEU A 11 -23.59 -25.63 -41.27
N SER A 12 -24.35 -26.71 -41.33
CA SER A 12 -25.81 -26.71 -41.41
C SER A 12 -26.47 -26.94 -40.03
N GLY A 13 -25.68 -27.19 -38.99
CA GLY A 13 -26.16 -27.53 -37.64
C GLY A 13 -26.54 -29.00 -37.45
N ASN A 14 -26.14 -29.89 -38.37
CA ASN A 14 -26.38 -31.33 -38.22
C ASN A 14 -25.37 -31.95 -37.24
N ASP A 15 -25.83 -32.71 -36.25
CA ASP A 15 -24.96 -33.50 -35.37
C ASP A 15 -24.26 -34.62 -36.16
N ILE A 16 -22.94 -34.54 -36.25
CA ILE A 16 -22.07 -35.56 -36.84
C ILE A 16 -21.92 -36.71 -35.83
N GLN A 17 -22.95 -37.55 -35.74
CA GLN A 17 -22.89 -38.76 -34.93
C GLN A 17 -21.95 -39.83 -35.54
N ARG A 18 -21.50 -40.74 -34.69
CA ARG A 18 -20.40 -41.70 -34.91
C ARG A 18 -20.71 -42.83 -35.92
N GLN A 19 -21.62 -42.64 -36.87
CA GLN A 19 -22.17 -43.69 -37.72
C GLN A 19 -21.84 -43.60 -39.22
N ASP A 20 -21.16 -42.55 -39.69
CA ASP A 20 -20.61 -42.56 -41.05
C ASP A 20 -19.37 -43.47 -41.14
N PRO A 21 -19.39 -44.57 -41.93
CA PRO A 21 -18.28 -45.52 -41.98
C PRO A 21 -17.01 -44.97 -42.66
N GLY A 22 -17.07 -43.78 -43.27
CA GLY A 22 -15.91 -43.06 -43.81
C GLY A 22 -15.28 -42.04 -42.85
N LEU A 23 -15.99 -41.62 -41.80
CA LEU A 23 -15.53 -40.55 -40.89
C LEU A 23 -15.37 -41.07 -39.47
N SER A 24 -14.30 -41.82 -39.25
CA SER A 24 -13.89 -42.26 -37.90
C SER A 24 -13.75 -41.03 -37.01
N VAL A 25 -14.55 -40.95 -35.92
CA VAL A 25 -14.63 -39.75 -35.07
C VAL A 25 -13.27 -39.42 -34.46
N LEU A 26 -12.67 -38.46 -35.13
CA LEU A 26 -11.57 -37.59 -34.77
C LEU A 26 -11.59 -37.21 -33.29
N MET A 27 -10.64 -37.77 -32.52
CA MET A 27 -10.31 -37.22 -31.21
C MET A 27 -9.65 -35.85 -31.41
N ALA A 28 -10.43 -34.79 -31.24
CA ALA A 28 -9.90 -33.44 -31.09
C ALA A 28 -9.28 -33.31 -29.69
N GLN A 29 -7.95 -33.34 -29.61
CA GLN A 29 -7.23 -33.14 -28.35
C GLN A 29 -6.89 -31.66 -28.18
N ALA A 30 -7.63 -30.96 -27.32
CA ALA A 30 -7.27 -29.62 -26.89
C ALA A 30 -6.10 -29.68 -25.90
N THR A 31 -4.87 -29.39 -26.35
CA THR A 31 -3.74 -29.18 -25.43
C THR A 31 -3.75 -27.74 -24.93
N VAL A 32 -3.91 -27.59 -23.62
CA VAL A 32 -3.90 -26.29 -22.94
C VAL A 32 -2.52 -26.08 -22.31
N HIS A 33 -1.82 -25.05 -22.77
CA HIS A 33 -0.56 -24.59 -22.19
C HIS A 33 -0.75 -23.18 -21.61
N PRO A 34 -0.41 -22.92 -20.33
CA PRO A 34 0.06 -23.87 -19.31
C PRO A 34 -1.04 -24.84 -18.82
N LYS A 35 -0.69 -25.84 -17.99
CA LYS A 35 -1.64 -26.87 -17.53
C LYS A 35 -2.89 -26.26 -16.84
N PRO A 36 -4.12 -26.68 -17.22
CA PRO A 36 -5.37 -26.06 -16.79
C PRO A 36 -5.91 -26.59 -15.45
N ALA A 37 -6.71 -25.76 -14.77
CA ALA A 37 -7.71 -26.18 -13.79
C ALA A 37 -8.81 -25.11 -13.58
N SER A 38 -9.98 -25.51 -13.08
CA SER A 38 -11.07 -24.65 -12.59
C SER A 38 -12.31 -24.43 -13.52
N LYS A 39 -12.36 -23.32 -14.30
CA LYS A 39 -13.61 -22.67 -14.82
C LYS A 39 -13.95 -22.92 -16.32
N GLU A 40 -15.23 -23.20 -16.62
CA GLU A 40 -15.81 -23.31 -17.99
C GLU A 40 -15.68 -22.01 -18.81
N SER A 41 -15.53 -22.14 -20.14
CA SER A 41 -15.81 -21.09 -21.12
C SER A 41 -16.82 -21.60 -22.15
N LYS A 42 -17.57 -20.70 -22.79
CA LYS A 42 -18.49 -20.99 -23.90
C LYS A 42 -18.00 -20.23 -25.13
N ASP A 43 -17.06 -20.84 -25.84
CA ASP A 43 -16.46 -20.28 -27.05
C ASP A 43 -16.64 -21.26 -28.23
N THR A 44 -16.91 -20.69 -29.42
CA THR A 44 -16.95 -21.44 -30.67
C THR A 44 -15.63 -21.28 -31.42
N PHE A 45 -15.00 -22.39 -31.78
CA PHE A 45 -13.72 -22.42 -32.48
C PHE A 45 -13.89 -23.02 -33.88
N VAL A 46 -13.37 -22.34 -34.90
CA VAL A 46 -13.42 -22.79 -36.29
C VAL A 46 -12.02 -23.15 -36.77
N ALA A 47 -11.85 -24.39 -37.22
CA ALA A 47 -10.65 -24.87 -37.89
C ALA A 47 -10.94 -24.98 -39.40
N ASN A 48 -10.05 -24.43 -40.23
CA ASN A 48 -10.14 -24.52 -41.68
C ASN A 48 -9.09 -25.49 -42.19
N TYR A 49 -9.50 -26.46 -43.00
CA TYR A 49 -8.63 -27.43 -43.66
C TYR A 49 -8.99 -27.51 -45.15
N GLU A 50 -8.04 -27.90 -46.00
CA GLU A 50 -8.24 -28.00 -47.45
C GLU A 50 -9.34 -29.04 -47.76
N GLY A 51 -10.56 -28.55 -48.01
CA GLY A 51 -11.76 -29.35 -48.27
C GLY A 51 -12.84 -29.32 -47.18
N GLY A 52 -12.65 -28.65 -46.04
CA GLY A 52 -13.68 -28.59 -44.98
C GLY A 52 -13.42 -27.62 -43.83
N LEU A 53 -14.51 -27.04 -43.31
CA LEU A 53 -14.54 -26.23 -42.09
C LEU A 53 -15.11 -27.07 -40.95
N PHE A 54 -14.37 -27.17 -39.85
CA PHE A 54 -14.81 -27.83 -38.63
C PHE A 54 -15.08 -26.79 -37.55
N ALA A 55 -16.29 -26.83 -36.97
CA ALA A 55 -16.67 -25.97 -35.85
C ALA A 55 -16.77 -26.78 -34.55
N PHE A 56 -16.02 -26.38 -33.53
CA PHE A 56 -16.18 -26.86 -32.17
C PHE A 56 -17.03 -25.84 -31.41
N GLN A 57 -18.21 -26.25 -30.94
CA GLN A 57 -19.10 -25.43 -30.12
C GLN A 57 -19.04 -25.89 -28.65
N ASP A 58 -19.38 -25.00 -27.72
CA ASP A 58 -19.44 -25.26 -26.27
C ASP A 58 -18.19 -25.95 -25.68
N VAL A 59 -16.98 -25.56 -26.12
CA VAL A 59 -15.72 -26.12 -25.62
C VAL A 59 -15.43 -25.63 -24.20
N GLN A 60 -15.94 -26.38 -23.23
CA GLN A 60 -15.66 -26.18 -21.82
C GLN A 60 -14.27 -26.73 -21.46
N PHE A 61 -13.35 -25.82 -21.15
CA PHE A 61 -12.09 -26.16 -20.48
C PHE A 61 -12.10 -25.60 -19.04
N LYS A 62 -10.92 -25.45 -18.45
CA LYS A 62 -10.74 -25.16 -17.04
C LYS A 62 -9.62 -24.13 -16.84
N ALA A 63 -9.97 -22.85 -16.85
CA ALA A 63 -8.99 -21.75 -16.84
C ALA A 63 -8.67 -21.23 -15.42
N ALA A 64 -7.39 -21.00 -15.14
CA ALA A 64 -6.94 -20.20 -14.00
C ALA A 64 -7.03 -18.70 -14.34
N TYR A 65 -7.35 -17.87 -13.36
CA TYR A 65 -7.51 -16.44 -13.58
C TYR A 65 -6.16 -15.75 -13.86
N GLY A 66 -6.20 -14.63 -14.61
CA GLY A 66 -5.02 -13.88 -15.03
C GLY A 66 -4.10 -14.60 -16.03
N THR A 67 -4.41 -15.85 -16.41
CA THR A 67 -3.61 -16.64 -17.35
C THR A 67 -4.22 -16.59 -18.74
N VAL A 68 -3.37 -16.37 -19.74
CA VAL A 68 -3.75 -16.43 -21.16
C VAL A 68 -3.56 -17.85 -21.67
N TYR A 69 -4.58 -18.40 -22.31
CA TYR A 69 -4.57 -19.75 -22.87
C TYR A 69 -4.71 -19.73 -24.38
N HIS A 70 -3.97 -20.62 -25.04
CA HIS A 70 -4.17 -20.96 -26.44
C HIS A 70 -4.58 -22.43 -26.53
N LEU A 71 -5.75 -22.69 -27.11
CA LEU A 71 -6.21 -24.04 -27.40
C LEU A 71 -5.66 -24.45 -28.76
N ARG A 72 -4.91 -25.56 -28.80
CA ARG A 72 -4.49 -26.17 -30.06
C ARG A 72 -5.41 -27.33 -30.40
N PHE A 73 -5.97 -27.33 -31.59
CA PHE A 73 -6.83 -28.39 -32.11
C PHE A 73 -6.02 -29.23 -33.11
N THR A 74 -5.87 -30.52 -32.85
CA THR A 74 -5.17 -31.48 -33.74
C THR A 74 -6.11 -32.56 -34.22
N LEU A 75 -5.84 -33.06 -35.44
CA LEU A 75 -6.62 -34.12 -36.06
C LEU A 75 -5.94 -35.47 -35.79
N ALA A 76 -6.46 -36.28 -34.86
CA ALA A 76 -5.83 -37.55 -34.45
C ALA A 76 -5.57 -38.54 -35.60
N ALA A 77 -6.40 -38.54 -36.64
CA ALA A 77 -6.21 -39.38 -37.83
C ALA A 77 -5.08 -38.89 -38.77
N MET A 78 -4.60 -37.66 -38.59
CA MET A 78 -3.62 -37.01 -39.48
C MET A 78 -2.57 -36.23 -38.65
N PRO A 79 -1.64 -36.92 -37.96
CA PRO A 79 -0.68 -36.27 -37.06
C PRO A 79 0.29 -35.29 -37.76
N ASN A 80 0.45 -35.40 -39.08
CA ASN A 80 1.29 -34.51 -39.88
C ASN A 80 0.57 -33.21 -40.31
N VAL A 81 -0.74 -33.07 -40.06
CA VAL A 81 -1.48 -31.85 -40.36
C VAL A 81 -1.26 -30.83 -39.24
N THR A 82 -0.80 -29.64 -39.62
CA THR A 82 -0.55 -28.53 -38.69
C THR A 82 -1.85 -28.07 -38.04
N GLY A 83 -2.12 -28.55 -36.82
CA GLY A 83 -3.32 -28.20 -36.07
C GLY A 83 -3.50 -26.70 -35.84
N THR A 84 -4.74 -26.22 -35.91
CA THR A 84 -5.11 -24.81 -35.73
C THR A 84 -5.00 -24.39 -34.25
N THR A 85 -4.52 -23.18 -34.01
CA THR A 85 -4.46 -22.56 -32.67
C THR A 85 -5.57 -21.53 -32.53
N SER A 86 -6.25 -21.51 -31.38
CA SER A 86 -7.26 -20.50 -31.06
C SER A 86 -6.66 -19.10 -30.88
N ARG A 87 -7.54 -18.09 -30.94
CA ARG A 87 -7.25 -16.79 -30.31
C ARG A 87 -6.96 -16.99 -28.81
N ALA A 88 -6.27 -16.02 -28.21
CA ALA A 88 -6.05 -15.97 -26.77
C ALA A 88 -7.39 -16.03 -26.02
N VAL A 89 -7.59 -17.06 -25.20
CA VAL A 89 -8.74 -17.20 -24.32
C VAL A 89 -8.29 -16.91 -22.89
N THR A 90 -9.04 -16.08 -22.19
CA THR A 90 -8.76 -15.69 -20.80
C THR A 90 -9.96 -16.07 -19.93
N ALA A 91 -9.73 -16.49 -18.70
CA ALA A 91 -10.82 -16.75 -17.76
C ALA A 91 -11.73 -15.52 -17.61
N GLN A 92 -13.05 -15.74 -17.65
CA GLN A 92 -14.06 -14.70 -17.41
C GLN A 92 -13.82 -13.99 -16.05
N GLN A 93 -14.03 -12.68 -15.98
CA GLN A 93 -13.86 -11.86 -14.77
C GLN A 93 -14.68 -12.37 -13.56
N CYS A 94 -14.29 -11.94 -12.35
CA CYS A 94 -15.01 -12.22 -11.11
C CYS A 94 -16.28 -11.36 -10.98
N LYS A 95 -17.06 -11.54 -9.91
CA LYS A 95 -18.10 -10.56 -9.55
C LYS A 95 -17.47 -9.24 -9.08
N ARG A 96 -18.27 -8.17 -8.99
CA ARG A 96 -17.80 -6.85 -8.56
C ARG A 96 -17.27 -6.84 -7.12
N ASP A 97 -17.84 -7.66 -6.24
CA ASP A 97 -17.50 -7.86 -4.83
C ASP A 97 -16.42 -8.94 -4.58
N GLU A 98 -15.77 -9.40 -5.65
CA GLU A 98 -14.77 -10.45 -5.64
C GLU A 98 -13.51 -10.02 -6.42
N PHE A 99 -12.38 -10.66 -6.14
CA PHE A 99 -11.11 -10.51 -6.88
C PHE A 99 -10.50 -11.87 -7.19
N TYR A 100 -9.45 -11.90 -8.02
CA TYR A 100 -8.67 -13.10 -8.26
C TYR A 100 -7.17 -12.83 -8.05
N VAL A 101 -6.44 -13.88 -7.69
CA VAL A 101 -4.97 -13.90 -7.76
C VAL A 101 -4.58 -14.64 -9.04
N PRO A 102 -3.57 -14.19 -9.80
CA PRO A 102 -3.08 -14.93 -10.97
C PRO A 102 -2.73 -16.38 -10.63
N GLY A 103 -3.25 -17.32 -11.41
CA GLY A 103 -3.08 -18.76 -11.15
C GLY A 103 -4.09 -19.39 -10.19
N ASP A 104 -4.90 -18.61 -9.46
CA ASP A 104 -6.03 -19.18 -8.71
C ASP A 104 -7.12 -19.70 -9.67
N LEU A 105 -7.92 -20.64 -9.15
CA LEU A 105 -9.02 -21.28 -9.88
C LEU A 105 -10.41 -20.76 -9.46
N LYS A 106 -10.45 -19.92 -8.42
CA LYS A 106 -11.66 -19.40 -7.79
C LYS A 106 -11.45 -17.93 -7.46
N CYS A 107 -12.50 -17.15 -7.59
CA CYS A 107 -12.53 -15.80 -7.05
C CYS A 107 -12.48 -15.85 -5.51
N ARG A 108 -11.88 -14.84 -4.92
CA ARG A 108 -11.85 -14.59 -3.47
C ARG A 108 -12.79 -13.42 -3.17
N LYS A 109 -13.48 -13.48 -2.02
CA LYS A 109 -14.30 -12.35 -1.53
C LYS A 109 -13.40 -11.13 -1.32
N CYS A 110 -13.92 -9.93 -1.59
CA CYS A 110 -13.18 -8.69 -1.31
C CYS A 110 -12.70 -8.61 0.15
N LEU A 111 -11.49 -8.09 0.33
CA LEU A 111 -10.84 -7.91 1.62
C LEU A 111 -11.36 -6.65 2.32
N GLU A 112 -11.27 -6.61 3.64
CA GLU A 112 -11.55 -5.40 4.41
C GLU A 112 -10.55 -4.29 4.03
N GLY A 113 -11.02 -3.05 3.90
CA GLY A 113 -10.20 -1.93 3.45
C GLY A 113 -9.82 -1.93 1.97
N ALA A 114 -10.31 -2.90 1.19
CA ALA A 114 -10.06 -3.00 -0.25
C ALA A 114 -11.31 -2.66 -1.08
N ILE A 115 -11.10 -1.98 -2.20
CA ILE A 115 -12.09 -1.77 -3.24
C ILE A 115 -11.80 -2.77 -4.37
N CYS A 116 -12.72 -3.71 -4.58
CA CYS A 116 -12.65 -4.68 -5.67
C CYS A 116 -13.41 -4.17 -6.91
N ASN A 117 -12.87 -4.50 -8.09
CA ASN A 117 -13.42 -4.12 -9.38
C ASN A 117 -13.44 -5.32 -10.36
N SER A 118 -13.66 -6.54 -9.84
CA SER A 118 -13.58 -7.82 -10.56
C SER A 118 -12.21 -8.19 -11.19
N SER A 119 -11.16 -7.41 -10.91
CA SER A 119 -9.79 -7.62 -11.41
C SER A 119 -8.82 -8.09 -10.32
N GLN A 120 -7.58 -8.40 -10.71
CA GLN A 120 -6.45 -8.61 -9.79
C GLN A 120 -5.98 -7.33 -9.10
N HIS A 121 -6.29 -6.15 -9.67
CA HIS A 121 -5.83 -4.86 -9.17
C HIS A 121 -6.84 -4.31 -8.16
N LEU A 122 -6.69 -4.76 -6.92
CA LEU A 122 -7.36 -4.15 -5.77
C LEU A 122 -6.94 -2.68 -5.64
N LEU A 123 -7.81 -1.84 -5.08
CA LEU A 123 -7.48 -0.47 -4.65
C LEU A 123 -7.73 -0.30 -3.14
N THR A 124 -7.17 0.72 -2.49
CA THR A 124 -7.47 1.06 -1.09
C THR A 124 -8.83 1.73 -0.93
N GLN A 125 -9.51 1.43 0.17
CA GLN A 125 -10.62 2.23 0.70
C GLN A 125 -10.07 3.44 1.50
N ALA A 126 -10.86 4.49 1.66
CA ALA A 126 -10.50 5.62 2.52
C ALA A 126 -10.19 5.15 3.95
N GLY A 127 -9.13 5.68 4.56
CA GLY A 127 -8.68 5.26 5.89
C GLY A 127 -7.92 3.93 5.93
N TYR A 128 -7.61 3.32 4.79
CA TYR A 128 -6.76 2.15 4.68
C TYR A 128 -5.55 2.41 3.78
N TRP A 129 -4.42 1.78 4.11
CA TRP A 129 -3.15 1.91 3.42
C TRP A 129 -2.56 0.54 3.11
N ARG A 130 -1.73 0.48 2.06
CA ARG A 130 -0.96 -0.72 1.71
C ARG A 130 0.40 -0.35 1.15
N ILE A 131 1.36 -1.24 1.38
CA ILE A 131 2.77 -1.04 1.03
C ILE A 131 3.03 -1.03 -0.48
N ASP A 132 2.39 -1.93 -1.23
CA ASP A 132 2.57 -2.07 -2.67
C ASP A 132 1.27 -2.51 -3.37
N ASN A 133 1.34 -2.84 -4.66
CA ASN A 133 0.19 -3.23 -5.48
C ASN A 133 -0.07 -4.74 -5.57
N VAL A 134 0.73 -5.58 -4.91
CA VAL A 134 0.63 -7.05 -4.91
C VAL A 134 0.25 -7.63 -3.54
N THR A 135 0.50 -6.87 -2.46
CA THR A 135 0.24 -7.27 -1.08
C THR A 135 -1.26 -7.26 -0.79
N LEU A 136 -1.76 -8.39 -0.30
CA LEU A 136 -3.16 -8.59 0.09
C LEU A 136 -3.45 -8.17 1.54
N ASN A 137 -2.59 -7.34 2.13
CA ASN A 137 -2.73 -6.84 3.49
C ASN A 137 -3.02 -5.34 3.44
N PHE A 138 -4.17 -4.94 3.98
CA PHE A 138 -4.63 -3.56 4.05
C PHE A 138 -4.65 -3.16 5.52
N LEU A 139 -3.84 -2.16 5.86
CA LEU A 139 -3.68 -1.69 7.23
C LEU A 139 -4.58 -0.48 7.42
N GLN A 140 -5.38 -0.48 8.50
CA GLN A 140 -6.18 0.68 8.88
C GLN A 140 -5.24 1.80 9.36
N CYS A 141 -5.52 3.03 8.96
CA CYS A 141 -4.79 4.21 9.40
C CYS A 141 -5.46 4.83 10.62
N GLU A 142 -4.65 5.29 11.58
CA GLU A 142 -5.13 6.02 12.75
C GLU A 142 -5.61 7.44 12.40
N ASN A 143 -5.06 8.01 11.32
CA ASN A 143 -5.41 9.34 10.80
C ASN A 143 -6.24 9.26 9.50
N ALA A 144 -6.94 10.35 9.20
CA ALA A 144 -7.72 10.48 7.95
C ALA A 144 -6.85 10.77 6.71
N ALA A 145 -5.53 10.58 6.78
CA ALA A 145 -4.59 10.92 5.71
C ALA A 145 -4.50 9.84 4.61
N CYS A 146 -5.01 8.64 4.84
CA CYS A 146 -4.94 7.54 3.86
C CYS A 146 -6.04 7.65 2.80
N LEU A 147 -5.63 7.85 1.54
CA LEU A 147 -6.52 8.14 0.43
C LEU A 147 -7.17 6.86 -0.16
N ALA A 148 -8.41 7.01 -0.62
CA ALA A 148 -9.11 5.99 -1.38
C ALA A 148 -8.61 5.88 -2.83
N ASN A 149 -8.95 4.75 -3.46
CA ASN A 149 -8.67 4.42 -4.86
C ASN A 149 -7.18 4.35 -5.22
N GLN A 150 -6.30 4.09 -4.23
CA GLN A 150 -4.85 4.04 -4.45
C GLN A 150 -4.37 2.61 -4.68
N SER A 151 -3.38 2.46 -5.57
CA SER A 151 -2.77 1.17 -5.87
C SER A 151 -1.53 0.85 -5.01
N ALA A 152 -0.96 1.83 -4.32
CA ALA A 152 0.04 1.69 -3.27
C ALA A 152 0.23 3.04 -2.56
N GLY A 153 0.58 3.05 -1.27
CA GLY A 153 1.25 4.18 -0.62
C GLY A 153 0.58 5.57 -0.59
N GLY A 154 -0.68 5.72 -1.03
CA GLY A 154 -1.25 7.03 -1.32
C GLY A 154 -1.70 7.81 -0.08
N CYS A 155 -1.00 8.90 0.21
CA CYS A 155 -1.22 9.79 1.35
C CYS A 155 -1.79 11.15 0.93
N ALA A 156 -2.53 11.77 1.84
CA ALA A 156 -2.99 13.15 1.72
C ALA A 156 -1.81 14.13 1.76
N ILE A 157 -2.01 15.32 1.18
CA ILE A 157 -0.98 16.37 1.07
C ILE A 157 -0.41 16.70 2.45
N GLY A 158 0.91 16.69 2.59
CA GLY A 158 1.59 16.95 3.86
C GLY A 158 1.91 15.71 4.68
N HIS A 159 1.36 14.54 4.33
CA HIS A 159 1.62 13.26 4.97
C HIS A 159 2.43 12.33 4.06
N GLN A 160 3.34 11.56 4.66
CA GLN A 160 4.23 10.62 3.98
C GLN A 160 4.55 9.41 4.89
N GLY A 161 5.35 8.48 4.37
CA GLY A 161 5.80 7.29 5.09
C GLY A 161 4.73 6.18 5.22
N LEU A 162 5.02 5.17 6.05
CA LEU A 162 4.09 4.08 6.30
C LEU A 162 2.84 4.62 7.03
N LEU A 163 1.66 4.14 6.61
CA LEU A 163 0.35 4.56 7.14
C LEU A 163 0.10 6.07 7.10
N CYS A 164 0.85 6.83 6.28
CA CYS A 164 0.77 8.30 6.25
C CYS A 164 0.98 8.96 7.64
N SER A 165 1.77 8.29 8.49
CA SER A 165 2.00 8.67 9.90
C SER A 165 3.06 9.76 10.08
N GLN A 166 3.86 10.04 9.05
CA GLN A 166 4.93 11.03 9.09
C GLN A 166 4.50 12.29 8.34
N CYS A 167 4.94 13.46 8.80
CA CYS A 167 4.77 14.69 8.04
C CYS A 167 5.87 14.86 6.99
N GLU A 168 5.53 15.51 5.88
CA GLU A 168 6.51 16.07 4.92
C GLU A 168 7.43 17.10 5.61
N GLU A 169 8.60 17.36 5.02
CA GLU A 169 9.54 18.34 5.58
C GLU A 169 8.90 19.74 5.68
N GLY A 170 9.08 20.40 6.83
CA GLY A 170 8.47 21.70 7.12
C GLY A 170 7.02 21.64 7.61
N ARG A 171 6.49 20.44 7.89
CA ARG A 171 5.16 20.23 8.52
C ARG A 171 5.27 19.52 9.86
N SER A 172 4.31 19.73 10.75
CA SER A 172 4.27 19.13 12.09
C SER A 172 2.84 19.06 12.68
N GLY A 173 2.67 18.24 13.71
CA GLY A 173 1.40 17.93 14.38
C GLY A 173 0.55 16.88 13.66
N ASP A 174 -0.51 16.39 14.32
CA ASP A 174 -1.36 15.28 13.84
C ASP A 174 -2.00 15.50 12.46
N SER A 175 -2.19 16.77 12.09
CA SER A 175 -2.74 17.21 10.80
C SER A 175 -1.66 17.74 9.83
N CYS A 176 -0.39 17.50 10.13
CA CYS A 176 0.79 17.91 9.35
C CYS A 176 0.68 19.34 8.78
N THR A 177 0.32 20.27 9.66
CA THR A 177 0.25 21.70 9.34
C THR A 177 1.63 22.27 9.06
N VAL A 178 1.72 23.22 8.13
CA VAL A 178 2.98 23.90 7.79
C VAL A 178 3.50 24.63 9.03
N CYS A 179 4.74 24.35 9.40
CA CYS A 179 5.41 25.04 10.50
C CYS A 179 5.41 26.55 10.23
N GLY A 180 5.10 27.35 11.27
CA GLY A 180 5.14 28.80 11.19
C GLY A 180 6.48 29.29 10.62
N SER A 181 6.45 30.34 9.79
CA SER A 181 7.64 30.79 9.06
C SER A 181 8.82 31.03 10.00
N LYS A 182 10.05 30.75 9.53
CA LYS A 182 11.28 30.82 10.35
C LYS A 182 11.43 32.13 11.14
N GLY A 183 10.87 33.23 10.63
CA GLY A 183 10.83 34.51 11.33
C GLY A 183 10.06 34.48 12.66
N TRP A 184 8.92 33.78 12.74
CA TRP A 184 8.06 33.79 13.94
C TRP A 184 8.72 33.15 15.16
N GLY A 185 9.50 32.07 14.94
CA GLY A 185 10.35 31.49 15.99
C GLY A 185 11.41 32.47 16.48
N TRP A 186 12.17 33.08 15.57
CA TRP A 186 13.21 34.05 15.91
C TRP A 186 12.67 35.30 16.60
N THR A 187 11.55 35.89 16.14
CA THR A 187 10.94 37.05 16.80
C THR A 187 10.48 36.70 18.21
N THR A 188 9.89 35.51 18.41
CA THR A 188 9.44 35.07 19.74
C THR A 188 10.62 34.86 20.69
N ILE A 189 11.70 34.22 20.23
CA ILE A 189 12.94 34.03 21.01
C ILE A 189 13.55 35.38 21.40
N VAL A 190 13.66 36.33 20.46
CA VAL A 190 14.22 37.67 20.74
C VAL A 190 13.36 38.44 21.73
N VAL A 191 12.03 38.44 21.58
CA VAL A 191 11.09 39.10 22.51
C VAL A 191 11.18 38.51 23.92
N LEU A 192 11.22 37.17 24.04
CA LEU A 192 11.38 36.50 25.33
C LEU A 192 12.73 36.82 25.99
N LEU A 193 13.81 36.86 25.21
CA LEU A 193 15.15 37.20 25.72
C LEU A 193 15.23 38.65 26.21
N VAL A 194 14.62 39.61 25.49
CA VAL A 194 14.53 41.01 25.93
C VAL A 194 13.68 41.14 27.21
N ALA A 195 12.53 40.46 27.27
CA ALA A 195 11.68 40.44 28.47
C ALA A 195 12.41 39.85 29.69
N TYR A 196 13.21 38.80 29.49
CA TYR A 196 14.01 38.18 30.54
C TYR A 196 15.13 39.11 31.05
N LEU A 197 15.83 39.81 30.14
CA LEU A 197 16.85 40.80 30.53
C LEU A 197 16.23 41.98 31.30
N LEU A 198 15.02 42.41 30.95
CA LEU A 198 14.28 43.43 31.72
C LEU A 198 13.87 42.93 33.11
N LEU A 199 13.47 41.66 33.25
CA LEU A 199 13.21 41.06 34.56
C LEU A 199 14.48 41.01 35.42
N ILE A 200 15.64 40.69 34.83
CA ILE A 200 16.94 40.72 35.54
C ILE A 200 17.29 42.14 35.97
N SER A 201 17.15 43.15 35.09
CA SER A 201 17.52 44.52 35.44
C SER A 201 16.62 45.11 36.53
N ILE A 202 15.30 44.86 36.47
CA ILE A 202 14.35 45.27 37.51
C ILE A 202 14.68 44.57 38.84
N THR A 203 14.88 43.25 38.84
CA THR A 203 15.22 42.52 40.08
C THR A 203 16.57 42.92 40.66
N ALA A 204 17.57 43.24 39.83
CA ALA A 204 18.85 43.76 40.28
C ALA A 204 18.73 45.14 40.94
N VAL A 205 17.99 46.08 40.34
CA VAL A 205 17.76 47.41 40.93
C VAL A 205 17.01 47.29 42.25
N LEU A 206 15.94 46.49 42.31
CA LEU A 206 15.23 46.23 43.57
C LEU A 206 16.14 45.59 44.62
N ALA A 207 17.01 44.65 44.22
CA ALA A 207 17.96 44.01 45.13
C ALA A 207 18.94 45.02 45.75
N MET A 208 19.40 46.03 45.00
CA MET A 208 20.32 47.07 45.50
C MET A 208 19.70 47.91 46.64
N HIS A 209 18.37 48.08 46.66
CA HIS A 209 17.65 48.79 47.72
C HIS A 209 17.25 47.89 48.91
N THR A 210 17.65 46.62 48.94
CA THR A 210 17.29 45.66 50.02
C THR A 210 18.49 45.17 50.83
N ASP A 211 18.21 44.65 52.02
CA ASP A 211 19.21 44.14 52.95
C ASP A 211 20.09 43.02 52.37
N ALA A 212 21.28 42.85 52.94
CA ALA A 212 22.28 41.90 52.46
C ALA A 212 21.81 40.43 52.48
N ASN A 213 20.88 40.09 53.36
CA ASN A 213 20.28 38.75 53.42
C ASN A 213 19.25 38.54 52.29
N THR A 214 18.44 39.56 51.98
CA THR A 214 17.45 39.54 50.90
C THR A 214 18.12 39.44 49.54
N ARG A 215 19.25 40.13 49.33
CA ARG A 215 20.08 40.03 48.11
C ARG A 215 20.55 38.60 47.81
N LYS A 216 20.99 37.85 48.83
CA LYS A 216 21.41 36.44 48.68
C LYS A 216 20.23 35.53 48.33
N ALA A 217 19.07 35.77 48.93
CA ALA A 217 17.84 35.02 48.62
C ALA A 217 17.39 35.26 47.16
N LEU A 218 17.42 36.53 46.71
CA LEU A 218 17.01 36.89 45.34
C LEU A 218 17.91 36.22 44.29
N LEU A 219 19.24 36.32 44.42
CA LEU A 219 20.18 35.72 43.46
C LEU A 219 20.04 34.19 43.36
N ASN A 220 19.78 33.51 44.48
CA ASN A 220 19.53 32.07 44.50
C ASN A 220 18.20 31.71 43.80
N MET A 221 17.17 32.55 43.95
CA MET A 221 15.88 32.36 43.27
C MET A 221 15.99 32.59 41.75
N THR A 222 16.64 33.67 41.31
CA THR A 222 16.83 33.97 39.87
C THR A 222 17.73 32.92 39.20
N GLY A 223 18.78 32.44 39.88
CA GLY A 223 19.62 31.35 39.40
C GLY A 223 18.83 30.05 39.17
N LYS A 224 17.92 29.71 40.09
CA LYS A 224 17.02 28.54 39.93
C LYS A 224 16.04 28.71 38.76
N GLN A 225 15.51 29.90 38.54
CA GLN A 225 14.66 30.18 37.37
C GLN A 225 15.44 30.01 36.07
N LEU A 226 16.69 30.53 35.98
CA LEU A 226 17.54 30.34 34.80
C LEU A 226 17.80 28.85 34.52
N VAL A 227 18.14 28.06 35.55
CA VAL A 227 18.32 26.61 35.42
C VAL A 227 17.04 25.91 34.96
N SER A 228 15.87 26.31 35.49
CA SER A 228 14.57 25.76 35.06
C SER A 228 14.25 26.05 33.58
N TYR A 229 14.48 27.28 33.11
CA TYR A 229 14.32 27.61 31.68
C TYR A 229 15.32 26.87 30.79
N LEU A 230 16.57 26.75 31.22
CA LEU A 230 17.59 25.96 30.53
C LEU A 230 17.23 24.47 30.45
N GLN A 231 16.64 23.90 31.49
CA GLN A 231 16.11 22.53 31.50
C GLN A 231 14.95 22.36 30.50
N ILE A 232 13.99 23.28 30.47
CA ILE A 232 12.86 23.25 29.52
C ILE A 232 13.37 23.32 28.07
N LEU A 233 14.32 24.22 27.77
CA LEU A 233 14.92 24.35 26.44
C LEU A 233 15.76 23.12 26.05
N GLY A 234 16.37 22.41 27.00
CA GLY A 234 17.07 21.16 26.76
C GLY A 234 16.15 19.97 26.45
N ILE A 235 14.91 20.00 26.94
CA ILE A 235 13.89 18.96 26.65
C ILE A 235 13.30 19.15 25.24
N THR A 236 13.21 20.38 24.74
CA THR A 236 12.85 20.65 23.34
C THR A 236 14.01 20.26 22.41
N GLN A 237 14.05 19.00 21.98
CA GLN A 237 15.09 18.42 21.10
C GLN A 237 15.08 18.98 19.66
N SER A 238 15.36 20.27 19.49
CA SER A 238 15.71 20.87 18.20
C SER A 238 17.18 21.25 18.18
N SER A 239 18.03 20.28 17.82
CA SER A 239 19.36 20.51 17.21
C SER A 239 20.26 21.56 17.88
N PHE A 240 20.44 21.50 19.20
CA PHE A 240 21.40 22.38 19.88
C PHE A 240 22.85 22.05 19.47
N PRO A 241 23.71 23.06 19.21
CA PRO A 241 25.12 22.84 18.94
C PRO A 241 25.84 22.21 20.14
N ILE A 242 26.78 21.29 19.88
CA ILE A 242 27.50 20.44 20.85
C ILE A 242 28.06 21.22 22.07
N VAL A 243 28.45 22.48 21.87
CA VAL A 243 28.94 23.39 22.92
C VAL A 243 27.97 23.47 24.11
N VAL A 244 26.66 23.47 23.87
CA VAL A 244 25.64 23.56 24.93
C VAL A 244 25.46 22.22 25.66
N ALA A 245 25.51 21.10 24.95
CA ALA A 245 25.42 19.76 25.54
C ALA A 245 26.55 19.51 26.57
N ASN A 246 27.76 19.98 26.28
CA ASN A 246 28.91 19.85 27.18
C ASN A 246 28.73 20.64 28.49
N VAL A 247 28.02 21.78 28.47
CA VAL A 247 27.72 22.57 29.69
C VAL A 247 26.78 21.80 30.61
N PHE A 248 25.80 21.07 30.07
CA PHE A 248 24.86 20.29 30.88
C PHE A 248 25.48 19.00 31.46
N GLN A 249 26.43 18.36 30.78
CA GLN A 249 27.14 17.20 31.35
C GLN A 249 27.96 17.56 32.59
N VAL A 250 28.56 18.75 32.64
CA VAL A 250 29.36 19.22 33.80
C VAL A 250 28.46 19.55 35.01
N GLY A 251 27.16 19.78 34.82
CA GLY A 251 26.18 20.02 35.89
C GLY A 251 25.58 18.75 36.54
N GLY A 252 25.94 17.56 36.07
CA GLY A 252 25.24 16.28 36.32
C GLY A 252 25.20 15.71 37.75
N SER A 253 25.60 16.45 38.79
CA SER A 253 25.65 15.96 40.17
C SER A 253 24.47 16.36 41.07
N MET A 254 23.51 17.17 40.59
CA MET A 254 22.28 17.51 41.34
C MET A 254 21.03 17.62 40.46
N THR A 255 20.61 16.50 39.85
CA THR A 255 19.22 16.02 39.73
C THR A 255 19.20 14.85 38.75
N THR A 256 18.98 13.63 39.23
CA THR A 256 18.87 12.44 38.38
C THR A 256 17.52 12.43 37.67
N PHE A 257 17.48 12.96 36.44
CA PHE A 257 16.44 12.61 35.46
C PHE A 257 17.06 11.67 34.44
N ALA A 258 16.71 10.39 34.54
CA ALA A 258 17.15 9.38 33.59
C ALA A 258 16.42 9.60 32.26
N PHE A 259 17.16 9.95 31.21
CA PHE A 259 16.63 9.93 29.85
C PHE A 259 16.50 8.48 29.39
N PRO A 260 15.31 8.00 28.98
CA PRO A 260 15.22 6.77 28.22
C PRO A 260 15.87 7.03 26.86
N VAL A 261 17.03 6.44 26.62
CA VAL A 261 17.62 6.37 25.28
C VAL A 261 16.71 5.48 24.46
N ALA A 262 15.87 6.08 23.62
CA ALA A 262 15.10 5.35 22.62
C ALA A 262 16.11 4.73 21.64
N GLY A 263 16.26 3.41 21.73
CA GLY A 263 17.18 2.66 20.87
C GLY A 263 16.70 2.68 19.43
N LEU A 264 17.56 3.18 18.53
CA LEU A 264 17.46 2.90 17.10
C LEU A 264 17.98 1.47 16.85
N GLN A 265 17.09 0.57 16.46
CA GLN A 265 17.36 -0.64 15.70
C GLN A 265 16.56 -0.58 14.39
#